data_AF-A0A356MK51-F1
#
_entry.id   AF-A0A356MK51-F1
#
_cell.length_a   1.000
_cell.length_b   1.000
_cell.length_c   1.000
_cell.angle_alpha   90.00
_cell.angle_beta   90.00
_cell.angle_gamma   90.00
#
_symmetry.space_group_name_H-M   'P 1'
#
loop_
_entity.id
_entity.type
_entity.pdbx_description
1 polymer ?
#
loop_
_entity_poly.entity_id
_entity_poly.type
_entity_poly.pdbx_seq_one_letter_code
_entity_poly.pdbx_strand_id
1 'polypeptide(L)'
;MVKRVIAGLFILICSVALTCGCDDNKNKKQLASIDDSVGNLTIFSLTQSNKDTLPLLLNLGHSFITIENTSSDNMTIGNYELTPNETICIGTWSISNHFGVWYNVESNYNSKYNRYDGRISLTKEISSNDITTITTFIAKHNYWNPFRNCSYFALNLWNSVADSNEKLKKPIIYSPTHVTQEIKKFNNYEYNRPLPTNSNMGYYSNAKFVSFNMKGEDKYV
;
A
#
# COMPACT_ATOMS: atom_id res chain seq x y z
N MET A 1 53.70 47.00 47.02
CA MET A 1 54.41 45.72 46.86
C MET A 1 53.37 44.58 46.92
N VAL A 2 53.16 43.93 45.78
CA VAL A 2 52.48 42.64 45.50
C VAL A 2 51.03 42.44 45.99
N LYS A 3 50.05 42.72 45.11
CA LYS A 3 48.72 42.08 45.15
C LYS A 3 48.82 40.74 44.41
N ARG A 4 48.60 39.65 45.14
CA ARG A 4 48.54 38.27 44.63
C ARG A 4 47.29 38.11 43.76
N VAL A 5 47.46 37.77 42.49
CA VAL A 5 46.38 37.30 41.61
C VAL A 5 46.40 35.78 41.68
N ILE A 6 45.32 35.18 42.22
CA ILE A 6 45.11 33.74 42.22
C ILE A 6 44.44 33.40 40.88
N ALA A 7 45.18 32.71 40.01
CA ALA A 7 44.66 32.19 38.76
C ALA A 7 43.77 30.97 39.06
N GLY A 8 42.46 31.10 38.86
CA GLY A 8 41.52 29.99 38.88
C GLY A 8 41.51 29.28 37.52
N LEU A 9 41.98 28.04 37.48
CA LEU A 9 41.95 27.16 36.33
C LEU A 9 40.53 26.61 36.14
N PHE A 10 39.74 27.16 35.21
CA PHE A 10 38.46 26.58 34.80
C PHE A 10 38.73 25.47 33.78
N ILE A 11 38.63 24.21 34.21
CA ILE A 11 38.65 23.05 33.32
C ILE A 11 37.27 22.96 32.67
N LEU A 12 37.19 23.37 31.40
CA LEU A 12 36.01 23.18 30.56
C LEU A 12 35.94 21.72 30.14
N ILE A 13 35.13 20.92 30.85
CA ILE A 13 34.82 19.55 30.44
C ILE A 13 33.80 19.65 29.29
N CYS A 14 34.28 19.60 28.04
CA CYS A 14 33.43 19.35 26.88
C CYS A 14 32.96 17.89 26.94
N SER A 15 31.79 17.66 27.53
CA SER A 15 31.05 16.42 27.37
C SER A 15 30.52 16.35 25.94
N VAL A 16 31.30 15.71 25.05
CA VAL A 16 30.79 15.25 23.76
C VAL A 16 29.81 14.12 24.06
N ALA A 17 28.52 14.43 24.01
CA ALA A 17 27.48 13.41 24.01
C ALA A 17 27.60 12.63 22.69
N LEU A 18 28.27 11.49 22.74
CA LEU A 18 28.18 10.44 21.73
C LEU A 18 26.75 9.90 21.76
N THR A 19 25.87 10.54 20.99
CA THR A 19 24.61 9.91 20.60
C THR A 19 24.96 8.82 19.60
N CYS A 20 25.08 7.59 20.09
CA CYS A 20 25.01 6.41 19.23
C CYS A 20 23.55 6.24 18.80
N GLY A 21 23.10 7.13 17.93
CA GLY A 21 21.89 6.94 17.16
C GLY A 21 22.23 6.02 16.01
N CYS A 22 21.85 4.75 16.10
CA CYS A 22 21.65 3.93 14.90
C CYS A 22 20.52 4.60 14.11
N ASP A 23 20.90 5.50 13.21
CA ASP A 23 19.98 6.23 12.35
C ASP A 23 19.57 5.31 11.20
N ASP A 24 18.65 4.38 11.49
CA ASP A 24 18.06 3.43 10.52
C ASP A 24 17.34 4.14 9.34
N ASN A 25 17.23 5.47 9.37
CA ASN A 25 16.62 6.27 8.31
C ASN A 25 17.59 6.75 7.22
N LYS A 26 18.91 6.69 7.43
CA LYS A 26 19.88 7.25 6.46
C LYS A 26 19.91 6.57 5.08
N ASN A 27 19.27 5.41 4.92
CA ASN A 27 19.26 4.64 3.66
C ASN A 27 17.86 4.35 3.11
N LYS A 28 16.81 4.97 3.67
CA LYS A 28 15.44 4.75 3.20
C LYS A 28 15.10 5.66 2.03
N LYS A 29 14.34 5.12 1.08
CA LYS A 29 13.85 5.85 -0.09
C LYS A 29 12.79 6.89 0.33
N GLN A 30 12.74 8.00 -0.39
CA GLN A 30 11.72 9.02 -0.26
C GLN A 30 10.94 9.11 -1.56
N LEU A 31 9.62 9.30 -1.47
CA LEU A 31 8.76 9.54 -2.61
C LEU A 31 8.78 11.01 -3.01
N ALA A 32 8.70 11.27 -4.31
CA ALA A 32 8.57 12.60 -4.86
C ALA A 32 7.13 13.11 -4.64
N SER A 33 7.00 14.42 -4.44
CA SER A 33 5.71 15.13 -4.53
C SER A 33 5.38 15.44 -5.99
N ILE A 34 4.09 15.54 -6.29
CA ILE A 34 3.55 15.90 -7.60
C ILE A 34 2.74 17.19 -7.46
N ASP A 35 3.22 18.27 -8.05
CA ASP A 35 2.62 19.62 -7.92
C ASP A 35 1.15 19.67 -8.40
N ASP A 36 0.79 18.86 -9.42
CA ASP A 36 -0.56 18.75 -9.98
C ASP A 36 -1.21 17.38 -9.66
N SER A 37 -1.04 16.91 -8.42
CA SER A 37 -1.64 15.66 -7.96
C SER A 37 -3.18 15.72 -8.04
N VAL A 38 -3.79 14.65 -8.56
CA VAL A 38 -5.25 14.49 -8.62
C VAL A 38 -5.76 13.40 -7.66
N GLY A 39 -4.85 12.71 -6.99
CA GLY A 39 -5.22 11.62 -6.08
C GLY A 39 -4.03 10.99 -5.39
N ASN A 40 -4.34 9.97 -4.59
CA ASN A 40 -3.33 9.14 -3.91
C ASN A 40 -3.46 7.69 -4.33
N LEU A 41 -2.34 7.07 -4.71
CA LEU A 41 -2.20 5.64 -4.87
C LEU A 41 -1.54 5.07 -3.62
N THR A 42 -2.19 4.12 -2.95
CA THR A 42 -1.61 3.42 -1.80
C THR A 42 -1.47 1.94 -2.10
N ILE A 43 -0.28 1.38 -1.97
CA ILE A 43 -0.08 -0.08 -1.94
C ILE A 43 -0.12 -0.57 -0.51
N PHE A 44 -0.87 -1.65 -0.28
CA PHE A 44 -0.94 -2.36 0.98
C PHE A 44 -0.36 -3.76 0.82
N SER A 45 0.32 -4.23 1.86
CA SER A 45 0.70 -5.62 1.98
C SER A 45 0.81 -6.03 3.42
N LEU A 46 0.36 -7.25 3.69
CA LEU A 46 0.56 -7.89 4.98
C LEU A 46 1.06 -9.32 4.79
N THR A 47 1.96 -9.70 5.68
CA THR A 47 2.26 -11.11 5.92
C THR A 47 1.21 -11.67 6.88
N GLN A 48 1.13 -13.00 6.97
CA GLN A 48 0.26 -13.70 7.91
C GLN A 48 0.22 -13.05 9.30
N SER A 49 -0.99 -12.97 9.87
CA SER A 49 -1.19 -12.71 11.31
C SER A 49 -1.36 -14.05 12.03
N ASN A 50 -0.76 -14.20 13.20
CA ASN A 50 -0.84 -15.40 14.05
C ASN A 50 -2.28 -15.77 14.48
N LYS A 51 -3.28 -14.96 14.12
CA LYS A 51 -4.70 -15.14 14.45
C LYS A 51 -5.49 -15.95 13.42
N ASP A 52 -4.92 -16.23 12.24
CA ASP A 52 -5.61 -16.97 11.18
C ASP A 52 -5.13 -18.43 11.12
N THR A 53 -5.91 -19.34 11.71
CA THR A 53 -5.67 -20.79 11.69
C THR A 53 -6.11 -21.44 10.37
N LEU A 54 -5.75 -20.85 9.23
CA LEU A 54 -5.98 -21.45 7.91
C LEU A 54 -4.77 -22.29 7.45
N PRO A 55 -5.00 -23.42 6.75
CA PRO A 55 -3.94 -24.29 6.29
C PRO A 55 -2.92 -23.56 5.40
N LEU A 56 -1.64 -23.92 5.58
CA LEU A 56 -0.43 -23.27 5.06
C LEU A 56 -0.41 -22.98 3.54
N LEU A 57 -1.25 -23.67 2.75
CA LEU A 57 -1.34 -23.49 1.29
C LEU A 57 -2.23 -22.31 0.85
N LEU A 58 -3.06 -21.76 1.75
CA LEU A 58 -4.00 -20.67 1.46
C LEU A 58 -3.71 -19.38 2.26
N ASN A 59 -2.72 -19.38 3.16
CA ASN A 59 -2.50 -18.31 4.14
C ASN A 59 -1.15 -17.60 3.94
N LEU A 60 -0.95 -17.02 2.75
CA LEU A 60 0.32 -16.37 2.37
C LEU A 60 0.37 -14.86 2.64
N GLY A 61 -0.67 -14.31 3.27
CA GLY A 61 -0.90 -12.86 3.35
C GLY A 61 -1.66 -12.32 2.14
N HIS A 62 -1.76 -11.00 2.01
CA HIS A 62 -2.44 -10.37 0.88
C HIS A 62 -1.80 -9.03 0.52
N SER A 63 -1.85 -8.65 -0.76
CA SER A 63 -1.39 -7.36 -1.25
C SER A 63 -2.43 -6.77 -2.20
N PHE A 64 -2.72 -5.49 -2.05
CA PHE A 64 -3.77 -4.79 -2.78
C PHE A 64 -3.46 -3.29 -2.83
N ILE A 65 -4.31 -2.52 -3.51
CA ILE A 65 -4.13 -1.09 -3.73
C ILE A 65 -5.38 -0.35 -3.27
N THR A 66 -5.23 0.90 -2.84
CA THR A 66 -6.33 1.87 -2.84
C THR A 66 -6.00 3.06 -3.73
N ILE A 67 -7.04 3.67 -4.29
CA ILE A 67 -6.96 4.92 -5.04
C ILE A 67 -7.96 5.88 -4.44
N GLU A 68 -7.46 7.03 -4.00
CA GLU A 68 -8.23 8.14 -3.46
C GLU A 68 -8.28 9.26 -4.49
N ASN A 69 -9.45 9.83 -4.72
CA ASN A 69 -9.62 11.03 -5.53
C ASN A 69 -9.57 12.27 -4.63
N THR A 70 -8.51 13.06 -4.75
CA THR A 70 -8.34 14.33 -4.02
C THR A 70 -8.66 15.55 -4.89
N SER A 71 -9.04 15.33 -6.15
CA SER A 71 -9.46 16.39 -7.07
C SER A 71 -10.93 16.75 -6.89
N SER A 72 -11.36 17.82 -7.56
CA SER A 72 -12.76 18.25 -7.62
C SER A 72 -13.58 17.54 -8.69
N ASP A 73 -12.94 16.75 -9.56
CA ASP A 73 -13.57 16.13 -10.73
C ASP A 73 -13.73 14.62 -10.54
N ASN A 74 -14.71 14.03 -11.22
CA ASN A 74 -14.83 12.58 -11.29
C ASN A 74 -13.65 11.99 -12.08
N MET A 75 -13.15 10.82 -11.65
CA MET A 75 -12.11 10.09 -12.37
C MET A 75 -12.56 8.67 -12.70
N THR A 76 -12.09 8.10 -13.81
CA THR A 76 -12.39 6.72 -14.17
C THR A 76 -11.21 5.81 -13.85
N ILE A 77 -11.43 4.82 -12.97
CA ILE A 77 -10.44 3.80 -12.56
C ILE A 77 -10.87 2.42 -13.09
N GLY A 78 -10.25 1.99 -14.19
CA GLY A 78 -10.75 0.84 -14.95
C GLY A 78 -12.12 1.18 -15.54
N ASN A 79 -13.18 0.57 -15.02
CA ASN A 79 -14.57 0.90 -15.38
C ASN A 79 -15.34 1.60 -14.24
N TYR A 80 -14.67 1.87 -13.11
CA TYR A 80 -15.29 2.48 -11.94
C TYR A 80 -15.20 4.01 -12.03
N GLU A 81 -16.33 4.70 -11.84
CA GLU A 81 -16.34 6.16 -11.66
C GLU A 81 -16.07 6.49 -10.19
N LEU A 82 -14.92 7.10 -9.93
CA LEU A 82 -14.44 7.51 -8.61
C LEU A 82 -14.76 9.00 -8.40
N THR A 83 -15.66 9.28 -7.46
CA THR A 83 -16.12 10.66 -7.18
C THR A 83 -15.14 11.42 -6.28
N PRO A 84 -15.20 12.77 -6.24
CA PRO A 84 -14.35 13.57 -5.35
C PRO A 84 -14.43 13.13 -3.88
N ASN A 85 -13.26 13.02 -3.23
CA ASN A 85 -13.09 12.54 -1.85
C ASN A 85 -13.44 11.07 -1.63
N GLU A 86 -13.69 10.30 -2.69
CA GLU A 86 -13.90 8.87 -2.60
C GLU A 86 -12.58 8.12 -2.64
N THR A 87 -12.51 7.03 -1.87
CA THR A 87 -11.42 6.04 -1.98
C THR A 87 -12.00 4.68 -2.29
N ILE A 88 -11.45 4.02 -3.30
CA ILE A 88 -11.75 2.63 -3.63
C ILE A 88 -10.58 1.72 -3.34
N CYS A 89 -10.89 0.46 -3.03
CA CYS A 89 -9.91 -0.61 -2.93
C CYS A 89 -9.95 -1.50 -4.17
N ILE A 90 -8.78 -1.92 -4.65
CA ILE A 90 -8.63 -2.79 -5.81
C ILE A 90 -7.58 -3.86 -5.52
N GLY A 91 -7.97 -5.12 -5.72
CA GLY A 91 -7.08 -6.26 -5.62
C GLY A 91 -7.49 -7.36 -6.58
N THR A 92 -6.75 -8.47 -6.56
CA THR A 92 -7.12 -9.65 -7.34
C THR A 92 -7.37 -10.85 -6.46
N TRP A 93 -8.44 -11.56 -6.77
CA TRP A 93 -8.90 -12.73 -6.04
C TRP A 93 -9.27 -13.87 -6.99
N SER A 94 -9.27 -15.07 -6.44
CA SER A 94 -9.77 -16.30 -7.04
C SER A 94 -11.01 -16.81 -6.29
N ILE A 95 -12.00 -15.93 -6.11
CA ILE A 95 -13.32 -16.29 -5.56
C ILE A 95 -14.10 -16.98 -6.68
N SER A 96 -14.87 -18.02 -6.38
CA SER A 96 -15.58 -18.87 -7.36
C SER A 96 -16.39 -18.10 -8.41
N ASN A 97 -16.88 -16.92 -8.07
CA ASN A 97 -17.64 -16.05 -8.97
C ASN A 97 -16.80 -15.31 -10.03
N HIS A 98 -15.51 -15.04 -9.77
CA HIS A 98 -14.62 -14.32 -10.69
C HIS A 98 -13.14 -14.42 -10.29
N PHE A 99 -12.29 -14.66 -11.30
CA PHE A 99 -10.85 -14.81 -11.17
C PHE A 99 -10.16 -13.62 -11.82
N GLY A 100 -9.85 -12.58 -11.05
CA GLY A 100 -9.32 -11.34 -11.61
C GLY A 100 -9.45 -10.18 -10.66
N VAL A 101 -9.67 -8.99 -11.22
CA VAL A 101 -9.75 -7.73 -10.49
C VAL A 101 -11.10 -7.60 -9.80
N TRP A 102 -11.05 -7.19 -8.53
CA TRP A 102 -12.18 -6.90 -7.67
C TRP A 102 -12.08 -5.48 -7.12
N TYR A 103 -13.24 -4.88 -6.88
CA TYR A 103 -13.40 -3.57 -6.29
C TYR A 103 -14.01 -3.71 -4.90
N ASN A 104 -13.40 -3.03 -3.92
CA ASN A 104 -13.85 -2.88 -2.54
C ASN A 104 -13.98 -4.17 -1.71
N VAL A 105 -13.47 -5.31 -2.18
CA VAL A 105 -13.52 -6.58 -1.43
C VAL A 105 -12.74 -6.49 -0.14
N GLU A 106 -11.53 -5.95 -0.19
CA GLU A 106 -10.60 -5.88 0.94
C GLU A 106 -11.14 -4.95 2.03
N SER A 107 -11.68 -3.79 1.63
CA SER A 107 -12.36 -2.85 2.51
C SER A 107 -13.51 -3.49 3.29
N ASN A 108 -14.38 -4.23 2.59
CA ASN A 108 -15.50 -4.92 3.23
C ASN A 108 -15.03 -6.09 4.09
N TYR A 109 -13.98 -6.80 3.68
CA TYR A 109 -13.46 -7.95 4.41
C TYR A 109 -12.82 -7.51 5.73
N ASN A 110 -12.09 -6.40 5.72
CA ASN A 110 -11.62 -5.71 6.91
C ASN A 110 -12.78 -5.28 7.83
N SER A 111 -13.74 -4.53 7.29
CA SER A 111 -14.87 -3.99 8.07
C SER A 111 -15.71 -5.10 8.72
N LYS A 112 -16.04 -6.15 7.96
CA LYS A 112 -16.96 -7.21 8.41
C LYS A 112 -16.30 -8.24 9.33
N TYR A 113 -15.02 -8.54 9.14
CA TYR A 113 -14.34 -9.64 9.82
C TYR A 113 -13.10 -9.22 10.61
N ASN A 114 -12.82 -7.92 10.73
CA ASN A 114 -11.66 -7.37 11.44
C ASN A 114 -10.33 -7.97 10.96
N ARG A 115 -10.12 -7.95 9.65
CA ARG A 115 -8.97 -8.55 8.95
C ARG A 115 -7.89 -7.51 8.67
N TYR A 116 -6.75 -7.94 8.14
CA TYR A 116 -5.64 -7.04 7.75
C TYR A 116 -5.03 -6.19 8.86
N ASP A 117 -5.09 -6.64 10.12
CA ASP A 117 -4.30 -6.06 11.20
C ASP A 117 -2.81 -6.35 10.98
N GLY A 118 -1.95 -5.38 11.25
CA GLY A 118 -0.52 -5.40 10.97
C GLY A 118 -0.16 -5.09 9.51
N ARG A 119 -1.11 -4.62 8.69
CA ARG A 119 -0.83 -4.25 7.29
C ARG A 119 0.16 -3.10 7.20
N ILE A 120 1.02 -3.18 6.19
CA ILE A 120 1.99 -2.15 5.85
C ILE A 120 1.52 -1.46 4.58
N SER A 121 1.63 -0.14 4.53
CA SER A 121 1.27 0.63 3.35
C SER A 121 2.35 1.62 2.93
N LEU A 122 2.33 1.99 1.64
CA LEU A 122 3.09 3.08 1.07
C LEU A 122 2.18 3.88 0.14
N THR A 123 2.17 5.20 0.31
CA THR A 123 1.27 6.11 -0.43
C THR A 123 2.10 7.05 -1.29
N LYS A 124 1.75 7.18 -2.57
CA LYS A 124 2.26 8.23 -3.45
C LYS A 124 1.13 9.05 -4.06
N GLU A 125 1.43 10.31 -4.35
CA GLU A 125 0.59 11.15 -5.18
C GLU A 125 0.58 10.63 -6.62
N ILE A 126 -0.51 10.87 -7.35
CA ILE A 126 -0.69 10.46 -8.75
C ILE A 126 -1.27 11.59 -9.59
N SER A 127 -0.80 11.70 -10.83
CA SER A 127 -1.27 12.65 -11.83
C SER A 127 -2.42 12.09 -12.68
N SER A 128 -3.09 12.93 -13.49
CA SER A 128 -4.10 12.44 -14.45
C SER A 128 -3.54 11.45 -15.48
N ASN A 129 -2.24 11.55 -15.83
CA ASN A 129 -1.59 10.59 -16.71
C ASN A 129 -1.39 9.23 -16.02
N ASP A 130 -1.12 9.24 -14.72
CA ASP A 130 -1.04 8.02 -13.91
C ASP A 130 -2.42 7.33 -13.84
N ILE A 131 -3.51 8.09 -13.73
CA ILE A 131 -4.87 7.55 -13.82
C ILE A 131 -5.11 6.80 -15.13
N THR A 132 -4.70 7.37 -16.25
CA THR A 132 -4.80 6.72 -17.57
C THR A 132 -4.00 5.42 -17.62
N THR A 133 -2.79 5.44 -17.04
CA THR A 133 -1.90 4.28 -16.95
C THR A 133 -2.50 3.18 -16.06
N ILE A 134 -3.04 3.54 -14.89
CA ILE A 134 -3.71 2.64 -13.96
C ILE A 134 -4.93 1.99 -14.62
N THR A 135 -5.79 2.78 -15.27
CA THR A 135 -6.99 2.27 -15.95
C THR A 135 -6.64 1.29 -17.06
N THR A 136 -5.61 1.61 -17.85
CA THR A 136 -5.09 0.70 -18.88
C THR A 136 -4.49 -0.57 -18.27
N PHE A 137 -3.79 -0.44 -17.15
CA PHE A 137 -3.20 -1.58 -16.44
C PHE A 137 -4.28 -2.54 -15.95
N ILE A 138 -5.32 -2.03 -15.28
CA ILE A 138 -6.44 -2.81 -14.75
C ILE A 138 -7.12 -3.61 -15.87
N ALA A 139 -7.43 -2.97 -17.00
CA ALA A 139 -8.06 -3.62 -18.14
C ALA A 139 -7.23 -4.79 -18.69
N LYS A 140 -5.89 -4.65 -18.71
CA LYS A 140 -4.96 -5.69 -19.20
C LYS A 140 -4.68 -6.80 -18.19
N HIS A 141 -4.98 -6.60 -16.91
CA HIS A 141 -4.61 -7.49 -15.81
C HIS A 141 -5.82 -8.04 -15.05
N ASN A 142 -6.99 -8.10 -15.68
CA ASN A 142 -8.19 -8.74 -15.14
C ASN A 142 -8.14 -10.27 -15.27
N TYR A 143 -7.21 -10.89 -14.54
CA TYR A 143 -7.07 -12.34 -14.43
C TYR A 143 -6.36 -12.68 -13.12
N TRP A 144 -6.43 -13.94 -12.70
CA TRP A 144 -5.70 -14.42 -11.54
C TRP A 144 -5.15 -15.83 -11.79
N ASN A 145 -3.89 -16.07 -11.38
CA ASN A 145 -3.32 -17.42 -11.26
C ASN A 145 -2.18 -17.41 -10.22
N PRO A 146 -1.66 -18.58 -9.77
CA PRO A 146 -0.63 -18.62 -8.73
C PRO A 146 0.63 -17.78 -9.01
N PHE A 147 1.02 -17.62 -10.28
CA PHE A 147 2.16 -16.78 -10.70
C PHE A 147 1.79 -15.31 -10.92
N ARG A 148 0.51 -15.03 -11.19
CA ARG A 148 -0.06 -13.70 -11.38
C ARG A 148 -1.16 -13.46 -10.34
N ASN A 149 -0.74 -13.42 -9.09
CA ASN A 149 -1.58 -13.32 -7.89
C ASN A 149 -1.74 -11.87 -7.40
N CYS A 150 -2.29 -11.69 -6.19
CA CYS A 150 -2.51 -10.38 -5.57
C CYS A 150 -1.23 -9.53 -5.47
N SER A 151 -0.10 -10.12 -5.08
CA SER A 151 1.19 -9.45 -5.02
C SER A 151 1.76 -9.11 -6.39
N TYR A 152 1.56 -9.97 -7.40
CA TYR A 152 1.87 -9.62 -8.78
C TYR A 152 1.09 -8.39 -9.22
N PHE A 153 -0.21 -8.38 -9.00
CA PHE A 153 -1.08 -7.29 -9.42
C PHE A 153 -0.71 -5.97 -8.74
N ALA A 154 -0.70 -5.94 -7.40
CA ALA A 154 -0.46 -4.73 -6.62
C ALA A 154 0.93 -4.13 -6.90
N LEU A 155 1.98 -4.96 -6.91
CA LEU A 155 3.35 -4.48 -7.16
C LEU A 155 3.50 -3.96 -8.58
N ASN A 156 2.98 -4.66 -9.58
CA ASN A 156 3.12 -4.21 -10.97
C ASN A 156 2.26 -2.98 -11.28
N LEU A 157 1.08 -2.83 -10.65
CA LEU A 157 0.28 -1.61 -10.76
C LEU A 157 1.04 -0.42 -10.16
N TRP A 158 1.54 -0.55 -8.92
CA TRP A 158 2.41 0.46 -8.31
C TRP A 158 3.57 0.85 -9.23
N ASN A 159 4.32 -0.15 -9.71
CA ASN A 159 5.47 0.08 -10.58
C ASN A 159 5.13 0.66 -11.96
N SER A 160 3.86 0.64 -12.38
CA SER A 160 3.45 1.21 -13.67
C SER A 160 3.43 2.74 -13.66
N VAL A 161 3.28 3.34 -12.47
CA VAL A 161 3.23 4.80 -12.26
C VAL A 161 4.30 5.31 -11.28
N ALA A 162 5.09 4.40 -10.70
CA ALA A 162 6.21 4.77 -9.85
C ALA A 162 7.42 5.23 -10.67
N ASP A 163 8.08 6.28 -10.19
CA ASP A 163 9.36 6.70 -10.75
C ASP A 163 10.43 5.63 -10.54
N SER A 164 11.52 5.70 -11.31
CA SER A 164 12.54 4.64 -11.32
C SER A 164 13.14 4.35 -9.93
N ASN A 165 13.30 5.37 -9.08
CA ASN A 165 13.76 5.23 -7.69
C ASN A 165 12.65 4.73 -6.74
N GLU A 166 11.37 4.93 -7.07
CA GLU A 166 10.20 4.56 -6.27
C GLU A 166 9.65 3.15 -6.57
N LYS A 167 10.16 2.51 -7.63
CA LYS A 167 9.77 1.15 -7.96
C LYS A 167 10.16 0.17 -6.86
N LEU A 168 9.22 -0.72 -6.54
CA LEU A 168 9.45 -1.90 -5.72
C LEU A 168 10.15 -2.95 -6.57
N LYS A 169 11.21 -3.59 -6.06
CA LYS A 169 11.95 -4.60 -6.83
C LYS A 169 11.02 -5.76 -7.20
N LYS A 170 11.01 -6.19 -8.46
CA LYS A 170 10.24 -7.38 -8.88
C LYS A 170 10.95 -8.65 -8.42
N PRO A 171 10.27 -9.58 -7.70
CA PRO A 171 10.84 -10.87 -7.36
C PRO A 171 10.67 -11.88 -8.49
N ILE A 172 11.32 -13.04 -8.38
CA ILE A 172 11.04 -14.21 -9.24
C ILE A 172 9.66 -14.79 -8.90
N ILE A 173 9.34 -14.87 -7.59
CA ILE A 173 8.06 -15.34 -7.08
C ILE A 173 7.39 -14.19 -6.32
N TYR A 174 6.20 -13.80 -6.75
CA TYR A 174 5.44 -12.73 -6.13
C TYR A 174 4.77 -13.22 -4.85
N SER A 175 5.11 -12.59 -3.72
CA SER A 175 4.53 -12.88 -2.40
C SER A 175 4.29 -11.61 -1.58
N PRO A 176 3.31 -11.62 -0.67
CA PRO A 176 3.05 -10.47 0.22
C PRO A 176 4.24 -10.13 1.11
N THR A 177 5.00 -11.14 1.56
CA THR A 177 6.26 -10.95 2.30
C THR A 177 7.25 -10.09 1.54
N HIS A 178 7.45 -10.37 0.25
CA HIS A 178 8.35 -9.57 -0.59
C HIS A 178 7.85 -8.13 -0.74
N VAL A 179 6.55 -7.95 -1.03
CA VAL A 179 5.96 -6.60 -1.15
C VAL A 179 6.13 -5.81 0.15
N THR A 180 5.85 -6.43 1.31
CA THR A 180 6.05 -5.82 2.62
C THR A 180 7.51 -5.41 2.87
N GLN A 181 8.47 -6.25 2.48
CA GLN A 181 9.90 -5.94 2.60
C GLN A 181 10.31 -4.76 1.71
N GLU A 182 9.80 -4.68 0.47
CA GLU A 182 10.08 -3.57 -0.43
C GLU A 182 9.46 -2.26 0.06
N ILE A 183 8.23 -2.28 0.59
CA ILE A 183 7.58 -1.10 1.17
C ILE A 183 8.38 -0.55 2.35
N LYS A 184 8.88 -1.40 3.26
CA LYS A 184 9.63 -0.98 4.45
C LYS A 184 10.98 -0.28 4.15
N LYS A 185 11.42 -0.28 2.88
CA LYS A 185 12.60 0.47 2.43
C LYS A 185 12.33 1.96 2.25
N PHE A 186 11.07 2.39 2.26
CA PHE A 186 10.71 3.80 2.19
C PHE A 186 10.63 4.41 3.59
N ASN A 187 10.83 5.71 3.72
CA ASN A 187 10.80 6.39 5.03
C ASN A 187 9.36 6.64 5.53
N ASN A 188 8.41 6.80 4.62
CA ASN A 188 7.03 7.18 4.88
C ASN A 188 6.03 6.01 4.78
N TYR A 189 6.50 4.76 4.92
CA TYR A 189 5.58 3.65 5.05
C TYR A 189 4.79 3.74 6.35
N GLU A 190 3.58 3.20 6.37
CA GLU A 190 2.69 3.25 7.52
C GLU A 190 2.29 1.85 7.97
N TYR A 191 1.99 1.71 9.26
CA TYR A 191 1.30 0.54 9.81
C TYR A 191 -0.18 0.84 9.93
N ASN A 192 -1.02 -0.12 9.54
CA ASN A 192 -2.46 -0.09 9.79
C ASN A 192 -3.18 1.17 9.26
N ARG A 193 -2.70 1.77 8.16
CA ARG A 193 -3.40 2.87 7.49
C ARG A 193 -4.88 2.50 7.27
N PRO A 194 -5.85 3.35 7.66
CA PRO A 194 -7.27 3.02 7.55
C PRO A 194 -7.67 2.62 6.13
N LEU A 195 -8.56 1.65 6.02
CA LEU A 195 -9.20 1.29 4.75
C LEU A 195 -10.56 1.97 4.67
N PRO A 196 -10.98 2.46 3.50
CA PRO A 196 -12.30 3.05 3.35
C PRO A 196 -13.37 1.98 3.53
N THR A 197 -14.57 2.39 3.92
CA THR A 197 -15.76 1.54 3.89
C THR A 197 -16.58 1.93 2.67
N ASN A 198 -16.58 1.09 1.64
CA ASN A 198 -17.39 1.31 0.44
C ASN A 198 -18.33 0.12 0.28
N SER A 199 -19.65 0.38 0.28
CA SER A 199 -20.67 -0.68 0.20
C SER A 199 -20.77 -1.31 -1.19
N ASN A 200 -20.26 -0.66 -2.24
CA ASN A 200 -20.32 -1.16 -3.60
C ASN A 200 -19.12 -2.06 -3.91
N MET A 201 -19.21 -3.31 -3.48
CA MET A 201 -18.22 -4.36 -3.70
C MET A 201 -18.60 -5.25 -4.88
N GLY A 202 -17.63 -5.61 -5.72
CA GLY A 202 -17.90 -6.41 -6.91
C GLY A 202 -16.77 -6.43 -7.92
N TYR A 203 -17.10 -6.83 -9.14
CA TYR A 203 -16.17 -6.87 -10.27
C TYR A 203 -16.88 -6.43 -11.55
N TYR A 204 -16.11 -6.12 -12.59
CA TYR A 204 -16.67 -5.82 -13.90
C TYR A 204 -16.61 -7.04 -14.82
N SER A 205 -17.75 -7.37 -15.43
CA SER A 205 -17.87 -8.35 -16.50
C SER A 205 -18.49 -7.67 -17.73
N ASN A 206 -17.77 -7.67 -18.86
CA ASN A 206 -18.19 -6.98 -20.09
C ASN A 206 -18.66 -5.54 -19.84
N ALA A 207 -17.85 -4.77 -19.10
CA ALA A 207 -18.13 -3.39 -18.69
C ALA A 207 -19.37 -3.17 -17.80
N LYS A 208 -20.03 -4.24 -17.33
CA LYS A 208 -21.12 -4.15 -16.35
C LYS A 208 -20.60 -4.49 -14.96
N PHE A 209 -20.95 -3.67 -13.97
CA PHE A 209 -20.64 -3.96 -12.58
C PHE A 209 -21.52 -5.11 -12.08
N VAL A 210 -20.88 -6.15 -11.56
CA VAL A 210 -21.52 -7.29 -10.92
C VAL A 210 -21.26 -7.15 -9.42
N SER A 211 -22.28 -6.71 -8.69
CA SER A 211 -22.23 -6.60 -7.24
C SER A 211 -22.00 -7.97 -6.60
N PHE A 212 -21.18 -7.98 -5.57
CA PHE A 212 -20.89 -9.16 -4.77
C PHE A 212 -21.22 -8.88 -3.32
N ASN A 213 -21.93 -9.82 -2.70
CA ASN A 213 -22.28 -9.77 -1.29
C ASN A 213 -21.54 -10.90 -0.58
N MET A 214 -20.57 -10.52 0.24
CA MET A 214 -19.74 -11.47 0.96
C MET A 214 -20.55 -12.19 2.03
N LYS A 215 -20.64 -13.52 1.92
CA LYS A 215 -21.35 -14.39 2.84
C LYS A 215 -20.42 -14.88 3.95
N GLY A 216 -20.97 -15.54 4.98
CA GLY A 216 -20.18 -16.06 6.09
C GLY A 216 -19.17 -17.15 5.70
N GLU A 217 -19.47 -17.92 4.65
CA GLU A 217 -18.58 -18.92 4.05
C GLU A 217 -17.35 -18.31 3.37
N ASP A 218 -17.45 -17.05 2.93
CA ASP A 218 -16.34 -16.31 2.31
C ASP A 218 -15.34 -15.76 3.34
N LYS A 219 -15.52 -16.06 4.63
CA LYS A 219 -14.61 -15.63 5.70
C LYS A 219 -13.18 -16.16 5.50
N TYR A 220 -13.00 -17.24 4.75
CA TYR A 220 -11.73 -17.95 4.63
C TYR A 220 -11.06 -17.85 3.25
N VAL A 221 -11.57 -16.97 2.39
CA VAL A 221 -10.97 -16.68 1.09
C VAL A 221 -9.72 -15.81 1.28
#